data_AF-A0A1G0UBU0-F1
#
_entry.id   AF-A0A1G0UBU0-F1
#
_cell.length_a   1.000
_cell.length_b   1.000
_cell.length_c   1.000
_cell.angle_alpha   90.00
_cell.angle_beta   90.00
_cell.angle_gamma   90.00
#
_symmetry.space_group_name_H-M   'P 1'
#
loop_
_entity.id
_entity.type
_entity.pdbx_description
1 polymer ?
#
loop_
_entity_poly.entity_id
_entity_poly.type
_entity_poly.pdbx_seq_one_letter_code
_entity_poly.pdbx_strand_id
1 'polypeptide(L)'
;QLRLEKNLSLTQLAEKSGLSISYLNEIESGKKYPKSDKIAVIAQTLDVSYDKLVSLKLSKQLAPIGDLFESNILEQLPLDHYGIDIRKFVALMSNASIQLSALVATILEMAKSSEMSENNFSRTALRAYKEFNDNYFEELETAVDTFVTENKIDDAPPLEYDKLSKILTEKYFYQIDESTLNTYAELAHFRGFVKSGKTHTLFLNNMISDSQKAFIVAKELAYNHLNYKDRSFSHSNLRLDNFDHLLNNFRASYFATALIMRREFILNDLKNFFALQKWDANYLIDLIDKYNASPEMLFQRISNLSPKYLGLNKFFFLRFNAKEKSNNYQLSKEVRLNIRRNPGGFQSQEHYCR
;
A
#
# COMPACT_ATOMS: atom_id res chain seq x y z
N GLN A 1 32.80 9.97 -0.72
CA GLN A 1 33.21 11.33 -0.27
C GLN A 1 34.72 11.50 -0.16
N LEU A 2 35.42 10.89 0.82
CA LEU A 2 36.86 11.16 1.09
C LEU A 2 37.77 11.02 -0.15
N ARG A 3 37.53 10.01 -1.00
CA ARG A 3 38.24 9.85 -2.27
C ARG A 3 38.07 11.06 -3.21
N LEU A 4 36.83 11.55 -3.33
CA LEU A 4 36.48 12.69 -4.17
C LEU A 4 37.06 13.99 -3.62
N GLU A 5 37.06 14.19 -2.30
CA GLU A 5 37.69 15.34 -1.64
C GLU A 5 39.20 15.40 -1.90
N LYS A 6 39.85 14.25 -2.04
CA LYS A 6 41.27 14.15 -2.45
C LYS A 6 41.48 14.17 -3.97
N ASN A 7 40.43 14.42 -4.76
CA ASN A 7 40.43 14.41 -6.22
C ASN A 7 41.02 13.13 -6.83
N LEU A 8 40.83 11.99 -6.16
CA LEU A 8 41.32 10.70 -6.63
C LEU A 8 40.26 9.99 -7.47
N SER A 9 40.65 9.44 -8.61
CA SER A 9 39.85 8.43 -9.31
C SER A 9 39.87 7.08 -8.56
N LEU A 10 38.92 6.20 -8.87
CA LEU A 10 38.92 4.83 -8.34
C LEU A 10 40.20 4.07 -8.72
N THR A 11 40.70 4.28 -9.93
CA THR A 11 41.96 3.70 -10.42
C THR A 11 43.15 4.18 -9.59
N GLN A 12 43.26 5.48 -9.34
CA GLN A 12 44.34 6.04 -8.53
C GLN A 12 44.27 5.59 -7.06
N LEU A 13 43.06 5.41 -6.51
CA LEU A 13 42.90 4.86 -5.17
C LEU A 13 43.30 3.37 -5.12
N ALA A 14 42.94 2.60 -6.14
CA ALA A 14 43.31 1.19 -6.28
C ALA A 14 44.83 1.02 -6.31
N GLU A 15 45.52 1.80 -7.14
CA GLU A 15 46.98 1.79 -7.25
C GLU A 15 47.66 2.14 -5.92
N LYS A 16 47.19 3.18 -5.22
CA LYS A 16 47.81 3.61 -3.96
C LYS A 16 47.51 2.69 -2.77
N SER A 17 46.36 2.03 -2.76
CA SER A 17 45.94 1.14 -1.68
C SER A 17 46.30 -0.34 -1.90
N GLY A 18 46.70 -0.71 -3.12
CA GLY A 18 46.92 -2.11 -3.50
C GLY A 18 45.62 -2.95 -3.53
N LEU A 19 44.45 -2.30 -3.56
CA LEU A 19 43.15 -2.95 -3.64
C LEU A 19 42.64 -2.96 -5.08
N SER A 20 41.85 -3.96 -5.45
CA SER A 20 41.28 -3.99 -6.80
C SER A 20 40.22 -2.90 -6.98
N ILE A 21 40.15 -2.34 -8.19
CA ILE A 21 39.15 -1.32 -8.57
C ILE A 21 37.73 -1.85 -8.30
N SER A 22 37.46 -3.11 -8.65
CA SER A 22 36.16 -3.75 -8.39
C SER A 22 35.82 -3.81 -6.90
N TYR A 23 36.80 -4.13 -6.06
CA TYR A 23 36.60 -4.20 -4.61
C TYR A 23 36.31 -2.82 -4.02
N LEU A 24 37.04 -1.78 -4.45
CA LEU A 24 36.76 -0.40 -4.04
C LEU A 24 35.36 0.08 -4.50
N ASN A 25 34.94 -0.30 -5.71
CA ASN A 25 33.60 0.00 -6.21
C ASN A 25 32.49 -0.71 -5.42
N GLU A 26 32.71 -1.98 -5.02
CA GLU A 26 31.78 -2.70 -4.14
C GLU A 26 31.65 -2.06 -2.76
N ILE A 27 32.73 -1.46 -2.24
CA ILE A 27 32.70 -0.69 -0.99
C ILE A 27 31.90 0.61 -1.19
N GLU A 28 32.21 1.41 -2.23
CA GLU A 28 31.53 2.69 -2.47
C GLU A 28 30.03 2.53 -2.81
N SER A 29 29.64 1.40 -3.39
CA SER A 29 28.24 1.06 -3.66
C SER A 29 27.51 0.42 -2.48
N GLY A 30 28.17 0.22 -1.33
CA GLY A 30 27.59 -0.40 -0.14
C GLY A 30 27.31 -1.89 -0.27
N LYS A 31 27.84 -2.57 -1.30
CA LYS A 31 27.69 -4.02 -1.47
C LYS A 31 28.56 -4.83 -0.53
N LYS A 32 29.70 -4.26 -0.11
CA LYS A 32 30.69 -4.99 0.69
C LYS A 32 31.25 -4.13 1.79
N TYR A 33 31.20 -4.66 3.01
CA TYR A 33 31.87 -4.05 4.15
C TYR A 33 33.31 -4.61 4.25
N PRO A 34 34.35 -3.76 4.17
CA PRO A 34 35.73 -4.21 4.22
C PRO A 34 36.13 -4.72 5.62
N LYS A 35 37.07 -5.68 5.66
CA LYS A 35 37.69 -6.14 6.91
C LYS A 35 38.59 -5.05 7.51
N SER A 36 38.87 -5.14 8.81
CA SER A 36 39.65 -4.15 9.57
C SER A 36 41.03 -3.85 8.96
N ASP A 37 41.75 -4.86 8.48
CA ASP A 37 43.03 -4.70 7.78
C ASP A 37 42.89 -3.85 6.51
N LYS A 38 41.81 -4.07 5.74
CA LYS A 38 41.53 -3.30 4.52
C LYS A 38 41.06 -1.88 4.82
N ILE A 39 40.30 -1.69 5.89
CA ILE A 39 39.90 -0.36 6.37
C ILE A 39 41.14 0.46 6.73
N ALA A 40 42.09 -0.13 7.47
CA ALA A 40 43.34 0.55 7.84
C ALA A 40 44.15 0.99 6.61
N VAL A 41 44.26 0.13 5.60
CA VAL A 41 44.93 0.45 4.33
C VAL A 41 44.22 1.60 3.60
N ILE A 42 42.90 1.58 3.51
CA ILE A 42 42.12 2.65 2.86
C ILE A 42 42.27 3.97 3.63
N ALA A 43 42.19 3.92 4.97
CA ALA A 43 42.35 5.09 5.83
C ALA A 43 43.74 5.73 5.69
N GLN A 44 44.79 4.91 5.68
CA GLN A 44 46.16 5.38 5.45
C GLN A 44 46.32 5.98 4.04
N THR A 45 45.75 5.35 3.01
CA THR A 45 45.82 5.83 1.62
C THR A 45 45.09 7.16 1.43
N LEU A 46 43.97 7.33 2.12
CA LEU A 46 43.19 8.57 2.12
C LEU A 46 43.71 9.58 3.15
N ASP A 47 44.73 9.23 3.94
CA ASP A 47 45.33 10.06 4.98
C ASP A 47 44.26 10.63 5.93
N VAL A 48 43.52 9.70 6.53
CA VAL A 48 42.53 9.91 7.59
C VAL A 48 42.71 8.86 8.69
N SER A 49 42.20 9.12 9.89
CA SER A 49 42.24 8.12 10.96
C SER A 49 41.31 6.94 10.65
N TYR A 50 41.64 5.76 11.19
CA TYR A 50 40.77 4.59 11.13
C TYR A 50 39.37 4.92 11.64
N ASP A 51 39.29 5.57 12.80
CA ASP A 51 38.03 5.97 13.46
C ASP A 51 37.19 6.90 12.59
N LYS A 52 37.82 7.74 11.76
CA LYS A 52 37.11 8.60 10.82
C LYS A 52 36.43 7.79 9.71
N LEU A 53 37.06 6.71 9.24
CA LEU A 53 36.53 5.86 8.17
C LEU A 53 35.39 4.94 8.64
N VAL A 54 35.41 4.54 9.92
CA VAL A 54 34.36 3.71 10.54
C VAL A 54 33.33 4.51 11.33
N SER A 55 33.42 5.84 11.31
CA SER A 55 32.53 6.70 12.09
C SER A 55 31.08 6.57 11.63
N LEU A 56 30.17 6.47 12.59
CA LEU A 56 28.72 6.60 12.35
C LEU A 56 28.29 8.06 12.13
N LYS A 57 29.15 9.04 12.45
CA LYS A 57 28.85 10.47 12.28
C LYS A 57 29.18 10.90 10.85
N LEU A 58 28.13 11.19 10.08
CA LEU A 58 28.22 11.70 8.72
C LEU A 58 28.89 13.08 8.67
N SER A 59 29.57 13.38 7.55
CA SER A 59 30.20 14.67 7.32
C SER A 59 29.14 15.80 7.21
N LYS A 60 29.53 17.08 7.34
CA LYS A 60 28.62 18.22 7.15
C LYS A 60 27.86 18.21 5.82
N GLN A 61 28.42 17.61 4.77
CA GLN A 61 27.77 17.52 3.45
C GLN A 61 26.66 16.47 3.41
N LEU A 62 26.76 15.44 4.25
CA LEU A 62 25.80 14.35 4.35
C LEU A 62 24.90 14.46 5.58
N ALA A 63 25.14 15.43 6.47
CA ALA A 63 24.34 15.65 7.69
C ALA A 63 22.83 15.75 7.40
N PRO A 64 22.34 16.53 6.40
CA PRO A 64 20.91 16.57 6.09
C PRO A 64 20.31 15.22 5.71
N ILE A 65 21.13 14.32 5.15
CA ILE A 65 20.72 12.97 4.78
C ILE A 65 20.90 12.00 5.96
N GLY A 66 21.89 12.21 6.80
CA GLY A 66 22.04 11.50 8.07
C GLY A 66 20.82 11.69 8.95
N ASP A 67 20.40 12.93 9.14
CA ASP A 67 19.19 13.29 9.88
C ASP A 67 17.94 12.63 9.26
N LEU A 68 17.91 12.53 7.93
CA LEU A 68 16.86 11.82 7.19
C LEU A 68 16.86 10.32 7.48
N PHE A 69 18.02 9.65 7.41
CA PHE A 69 18.18 8.23 7.74
C PHE A 69 17.78 7.95 9.20
N GLU A 70 18.11 8.84 10.13
CA GLU A 70 17.75 8.73 11.55
C GLU A 70 16.26 8.99 11.82
N SER A 71 15.55 9.66 10.91
CA SER A 71 14.14 10.05 11.09
C SER A 71 13.11 8.95 10.81
N ASN A 72 13.53 7.69 10.57
CA ASN A 72 12.71 6.55 10.12
C ASN A 72 11.91 6.76 8.82
N ILE A 73 12.13 7.86 8.11
CA ILE A 73 11.34 8.18 6.90
C ILE A 73 11.57 7.20 5.75
N LEU A 74 12.73 6.53 5.72
CA LEU A 74 13.00 5.52 4.70
C LEU A 74 12.23 4.23 4.90
N GLU A 75 11.84 3.91 6.14
CA GLU A 75 10.90 2.82 6.41
C GLU A 75 9.47 3.21 6.00
N GLN A 76 9.16 4.51 5.97
CA GLN A 76 7.88 5.03 5.51
C GLN A 76 7.82 5.21 4.00
N LEU A 77 8.99 5.32 3.34
CA LEU A 77 9.12 5.44 1.90
C LEU A 77 9.09 4.04 1.26
N PRO A 78 8.10 3.74 0.41
CA PRO A 78 7.97 2.42 -0.21
C PRO A 78 8.90 2.25 -1.42
N LEU A 79 10.19 2.55 -1.25
CA LEU A 79 11.18 2.58 -2.34
C LEU A 79 11.20 1.26 -3.11
N ASP A 80 11.26 0.13 -2.40
CA ASP A 80 11.31 -1.19 -3.02
C ASP A 80 10.05 -1.51 -3.83
N HIS A 81 8.87 -1.08 -3.36
CA HIS A 81 7.59 -1.24 -4.08
C HIS A 81 7.52 -0.40 -5.36
N TYR A 82 8.32 0.68 -5.44
CA TYR A 82 8.54 1.47 -6.64
C TYR A 82 9.73 0.99 -7.49
N GLY A 83 10.36 -0.15 -7.13
CA GLY A 83 11.51 -0.70 -7.83
C GLY A 83 12.84 0.02 -7.55
N ILE A 84 12.90 0.81 -6.47
CA ILE A 84 14.09 1.55 -6.06
C ILE A 84 14.79 0.79 -4.93
N ASP A 85 15.92 0.15 -5.23
CA ASP A 85 16.77 -0.48 -4.21
C ASP A 85 17.33 0.59 -3.25
N ILE A 86 17.04 0.45 -1.96
CA ILE A 86 17.48 1.40 -0.93
C ILE A 86 19.00 1.60 -0.91
N ARG A 87 19.81 0.58 -1.21
CA ARG A 87 21.27 0.70 -1.28
C ARG A 87 21.69 1.55 -2.47
N LYS A 88 21.00 1.41 -3.62
CA LYS A 88 21.24 2.29 -4.77
C LYS A 88 20.85 3.72 -4.45
N PHE A 89 19.73 3.92 -3.75
CA PHE A 89 19.32 5.25 -3.29
C PHE A 89 20.37 5.86 -2.36
N VAL A 90 20.83 5.13 -1.35
CA VAL A 90 21.91 5.56 -0.43
C VAL A 90 23.19 5.91 -1.20
N ALA A 91 23.60 5.08 -2.16
CA ALA A 91 24.78 5.32 -2.98
C ALA A 91 24.64 6.56 -3.88
N LEU A 92 23.46 6.79 -4.45
CA LEU A 92 23.16 8.01 -5.22
C LEU A 92 23.26 9.25 -4.33
N MET A 93 22.64 9.20 -3.16
CA MET A 93 22.64 10.30 -2.19
C MET A 93 24.03 10.57 -1.61
N SER A 94 24.85 9.54 -1.41
CA SER A 94 26.24 9.67 -0.92
C SER A 94 27.18 10.38 -1.91
N ASN A 95 26.80 10.40 -3.19
CA ASN A 95 27.54 11.04 -4.28
C ASN A 95 26.84 12.32 -4.78
N ALA A 96 25.71 12.70 -4.20
CA ALA A 96 24.96 13.89 -4.58
C ALA A 96 25.67 15.18 -4.14
N SER A 97 25.44 16.27 -4.88
CA SER A 97 25.90 17.61 -4.47
C SER A 97 25.14 18.08 -3.23
N ILE A 98 25.74 18.99 -2.44
CA ILE A 98 25.10 19.58 -1.25
C ILE A 98 23.73 20.20 -1.62
N GLN A 99 23.63 20.84 -2.79
CA GLN A 99 22.40 21.46 -3.28
C GLN A 99 21.30 20.42 -3.56
N LEU A 100 21.66 19.30 -4.19
CA LEU A 100 20.71 18.21 -4.45
C LEU A 100 20.29 17.53 -3.14
N SER A 101 21.23 17.29 -2.24
CA SER A 101 20.96 16.74 -0.90
C SER A 101 20.03 17.64 -0.10
N ALA A 102 20.26 18.96 -0.10
CA ALA A 102 19.40 19.94 0.55
C ALA A 102 18.00 19.96 -0.08
N LEU A 103 17.91 19.92 -1.42
CA LEU A 103 16.62 19.87 -2.11
C LEU A 103 15.81 18.62 -1.74
N VAL A 104 16.44 17.44 -1.74
CA VAL A 104 15.78 16.18 -1.35
C VAL A 104 15.33 16.24 0.11
N ALA A 105 16.19 16.73 1.01
CA ALA A 105 15.83 16.90 2.42
C ALA A 105 14.63 17.86 2.57
N THR A 106 14.62 19.01 1.87
CA THR A 106 13.50 19.95 1.90
C THR A 106 12.21 19.34 1.35
N ILE A 107 12.25 18.57 0.25
CA ILE A 107 11.06 17.89 -0.29
C ILE A 107 10.49 16.91 0.75
N LEU A 108 11.36 16.17 1.44
CA LEU A 108 10.96 15.20 2.45
C LEU A 108 10.43 15.88 3.72
N GLU A 109 11.04 16.97 4.17
CA GLU A 109 10.53 17.81 5.26
C GLU A 109 9.19 18.46 4.90
N MET A 110 9.02 18.94 3.67
CA MET A 110 7.75 19.47 3.17
C MET A 110 6.68 18.38 3.11
N ALA A 111 7.02 17.18 2.65
CA ALA A 111 6.10 16.04 2.67
C ALA A 111 5.68 15.71 4.10
N LYS A 112 6.64 15.61 5.02
CA LYS A 112 6.40 15.35 6.44
C LYS A 112 5.55 16.43 7.14
N SER A 113 5.79 17.71 6.83
CA SER A 113 5.08 18.83 7.46
C SER A 113 3.71 19.13 6.83
N SER A 114 3.55 18.96 5.52
CA SER A 114 2.26 19.13 4.84
C SER A 114 1.26 18.02 5.17
N GLU A 115 1.75 16.86 5.63
CA GLU A 115 0.96 15.68 5.94
C GLU A 115 0.89 15.39 7.45
N MET A 116 0.86 16.45 8.28
CA MET A 116 0.80 16.51 9.76
C MET A 116 -0.33 15.71 10.48
N SER A 117 -0.92 14.68 9.87
CA SER A 117 -1.70 13.66 10.57
C SER A 117 -1.11 12.28 10.36
N GLU A 118 -1.29 11.42 11.35
CA GLU A 118 -0.54 10.20 11.66
C GLU A 118 -0.44 9.11 10.58
N ASN A 119 -0.92 9.30 9.34
CA ASN A 119 -0.80 8.34 8.24
C ASN A 119 -0.97 8.93 6.82
N ASN A 120 -0.88 10.26 6.64
CA ASN A 120 -1.19 10.87 5.33
C ASN A 120 -0.15 10.54 4.25
N PHE A 121 1.14 10.50 4.59
CA PHE A 121 2.22 10.14 3.67
C PHE A 121 2.04 8.77 3.05
N SER A 122 1.89 7.74 3.88
CA SER A 122 1.67 6.37 3.42
C SER A 122 0.41 6.24 2.56
N ARG A 123 -0.62 7.04 2.81
CA ARG A 123 -1.85 7.08 1.97
C ARG A 123 -1.62 7.76 0.63
N THR A 124 -0.89 8.88 0.59
CA THR A 124 -0.49 9.56 -0.64
C THR A 124 0.39 8.65 -1.48
N ALA A 125 1.37 7.99 -0.85
CA ALA A 125 2.23 7.01 -1.49
C ALA A 125 1.42 5.81 -2.02
N LEU A 126 0.44 5.29 -1.26
CA LEU A 126 -0.42 4.20 -1.73
C LEU A 126 -1.27 4.63 -2.93
N ARG A 127 -1.78 5.86 -2.93
CA ARG A 127 -2.52 6.40 -4.08
C ARG A 127 -1.63 6.45 -5.33
N ALA A 128 -0.42 7.01 -5.21
CA ALA A 128 0.53 7.05 -6.32
C ALA A 128 0.90 5.64 -6.80
N TYR A 129 1.03 4.68 -5.89
CA TYR A 129 1.30 3.27 -6.24
C TYR A 129 0.13 2.67 -7.03
N LYS A 130 -1.11 2.95 -6.62
CA LYS A 130 -2.29 2.53 -7.37
C LYS A 130 -2.33 3.18 -8.75
N GLU A 131 -2.04 4.48 -8.87
CA GLU A 131 -1.99 5.19 -10.15
C GLU A 131 -0.94 4.60 -11.10
N PHE A 132 0.26 4.33 -10.60
CA PHE A 132 1.34 3.73 -11.38
C PHE A 132 0.97 2.36 -11.96
N ASN A 133 0.15 1.59 -11.25
CA ASN A 133 -0.34 0.28 -11.69
C ASN A 133 -1.71 0.34 -12.37
N ASP A 134 -2.21 1.53 -12.74
CA ASP A 134 -3.57 1.75 -13.26
C ASP A 134 -4.65 1.06 -12.39
N ASN A 135 -4.39 0.95 -11.08
CA ASN A 135 -5.22 0.28 -10.08
C ASN A 135 -5.63 -1.15 -10.47
N TYR A 136 -4.82 -1.81 -11.30
CA TYR A 136 -5.01 -3.17 -11.74
C TYR A 136 -3.80 -4.03 -11.38
N PHE A 137 -4.05 -5.20 -10.78
CA PHE A 137 -3.00 -6.06 -10.23
C PHE A 137 -3.26 -7.49 -10.71
N GLU A 138 -2.67 -7.86 -11.85
CA GLU A 138 -2.88 -9.18 -12.48
C GLU A 138 -2.53 -10.34 -11.54
N GLU A 139 -1.52 -10.15 -10.69
CA GLU A 139 -1.10 -11.15 -9.73
C GLU A 139 -2.17 -11.42 -8.67
N LEU A 140 -2.98 -10.40 -8.32
CA LEU A 140 -4.11 -10.58 -7.39
C LEU A 140 -5.31 -11.24 -8.08
N GLU A 141 -5.59 -10.91 -9.35
CA GLU A 141 -6.61 -11.62 -10.13
C GLU A 141 -6.25 -13.10 -10.29
N THR A 142 -4.98 -13.39 -10.61
CA THR A 142 -4.47 -14.76 -10.74
C THR A 142 -4.54 -15.52 -9.42
N ALA A 143 -4.23 -14.84 -8.30
CA ALA A 143 -4.39 -15.43 -6.98
C ALA A 143 -5.85 -15.76 -6.66
N VAL A 144 -6.81 -14.91 -7.07
CA VAL A 144 -8.24 -15.21 -6.93
C VAL A 144 -8.61 -16.43 -7.78
N ASP A 145 -8.18 -16.50 -9.04
CA ASP A 145 -8.46 -17.64 -9.92
C ASP A 145 -7.88 -18.95 -9.35
N THR A 146 -6.67 -18.88 -8.77
CA THR A 146 -6.03 -20.00 -8.07
C THR A 146 -6.84 -20.42 -6.84
N PHE A 147 -7.22 -19.47 -5.98
CA PHE A 147 -8.01 -19.73 -4.79
C PHE A 147 -9.38 -20.34 -5.14
N VAL A 148 -10.05 -19.85 -6.17
CA VAL A 148 -11.32 -20.39 -6.66
C VAL A 148 -11.17 -21.84 -7.08
N THR A 149 -10.12 -22.14 -7.84
CA THR A 149 -9.82 -23.50 -8.32
C THR A 149 -9.49 -24.46 -7.17
N GLU A 150 -8.61 -24.05 -6.24
CA GLU A 150 -8.21 -24.86 -5.09
C GLU A 150 -9.37 -25.20 -4.15
N ASN A 151 -10.30 -24.25 -3.96
CA ASN A 151 -11.43 -24.40 -3.06
C ASN A 151 -12.71 -24.85 -3.81
N LYS A 152 -12.62 -25.15 -5.11
CA LYS A 152 -13.72 -25.63 -5.95
C LYS A 152 -14.97 -24.73 -5.88
N ILE A 153 -14.75 -23.42 -6.00
CA ILE A 153 -15.83 -22.42 -5.97
C ILE A 153 -16.42 -22.32 -7.39
N ASP A 154 -17.34 -23.23 -7.70
CA ASP A 154 -17.96 -23.30 -9.04
C ASP A 154 -19.22 -22.42 -9.18
N ASP A 155 -19.68 -21.81 -8.09
CA ASP A 155 -20.95 -21.10 -8.03
C ASP A 155 -20.97 -19.78 -8.82
N ALA A 156 -22.03 -19.58 -9.60
CA ALA A 156 -22.35 -18.23 -10.08
C ALA A 156 -22.63 -17.31 -8.87
N PRO A 157 -22.39 -15.98 -9.00
CA PRO A 157 -22.73 -15.01 -7.96
C PRO A 157 -24.22 -15.13 -7.52
N PRO A 158 -24.53 -14.87 -6.24
CA PRO A 158 -23.65 -14.32 -5.22
C PRO A 158 -22.81 -15.38 -4.49
N LEU A 159 -21.62 -14.99 -4.06
CA LEU A 159 -20.81 -15.83 -3.16
C LEU A 159 -21.26 -15.60 -1.71
N GLU A 160 -21.94 -16.60 -1.15
CA GLU A 160 -22.57 -16.50 0.17
C GLU A 160 -21.55 -16.49 1.31
N TYR A 161 -21.91 -15.79 2.38
CA TYR A 161 -21.15 -15.73 3.63
C TYR A 161 -20.85 -17.12 4.18
N ASP A 162 -21.83 -18.03 4.21
CA ASP A 162 -21.68 -19.37 4.79
C ASP A 162 -20.60 -20.20 4.07
N LYS A 163 -20.51 -20.08 2.75
CA LYS A 163 -19.49 -20.77 1.95
C LYS A 163 -18.09 -20.24 2.26
N LEU A 164 -17.93 -18.93 2.30
CA LEU A 164 -16.65 -18.28 2.66
C LEU A 164 -16.24 -18.63 4.09
N SER A 165 -17.18 -18.60 5.02
CA SER A 165 -16.99 -18.92 6.43
C SER A 165 -16.53 -20.35 6.60
N LYS A 166 -17.14 -21.30 5.87
CA LYS A 166 -16.72 -22.71 5.87
C LYS A 166 -15.28 -22.89 5.40
N ILE A 167 -14.87 -22.21 4.33
CA ILE A 167 -13.47 -22.27 3.86
C ILE A 167 -12.53 -21.70 4.93
N LEU A 168 -12.91 -20.57 5.56
CA LEU A 168 -12.08 -19.92 6.57
C LEU A 168 -11.91 -20.82 7.82
N THR A 169 -12.98 -21.47 8.28
CA THR A 169 -12.94 -22.35 9.45
C THR A 169 -12.20 -23.66 9.16
N GLU A 170 -12.49 -24.32 8.04
CA GLU A 170 -11.95 -25.65 7.71
C GLU A 170 -10.50 -25.62 7.20
N LYS A 171 -10.15 -24.68 6.31
CA LYS A 171 -8.82 -24.63 5.68
C LYS A 171 -7.81 -23.82 6.49
N TYR A 172 -8.27 -22.78 7.19
CA TYR A 172 -7.40 -21.82 7.88
C TYR A 172 -7.54 -21.81 9.40
N PHE A 173 -8.30 -22.76 9.98
CA PHE A 173 -8.42 -22.97 11.43
C PHE A 173 -8.91 -21.74 12.20
N TYR A 174 -9.95 -21.10 11.66
CA TYR A 174 -10.67 -20.03 12.34
C TYR A 174 -11.88 -20.56 13.11
N GLN A 175 -12.24 -19.84 14.17
CA GLN A 175 -13.56 -19.85 14.80
C GLN A 175 -14.21 -18.49 14.54
N ILE A 176 -15.48 -18.48 14.14
CA ILE A 176 -16.23 -17.24 13.93
C ILE A 176 -17.21 -17.07 15.09
N ASP A 177 -17.10 -15.94 15.78
CA ASP A 177 -17.97 -15.57 16.90
C ASP A 177 -18.76 -14.33 16.54
N GLU A 178 -20.06 -14.51 16.32
CA GLU A 178 -21.00 -13.42 15.99
C GLU A 178 -21.76 -12.90 17.23
N SER A 179 -21.40 -13.33 18.43
CA SER A 179 -22.15 -13.05 19.66
C SER A 179 -21.41 -12.08 20.59
N THR A 180 -20.11 -12.31 20.82
CA THR A 180 -19.34 -11.64 21.87
C THR A 180 -19.21 -10.14 21.66
N LEU A 181 -19.08 -9.64 20.43
CA LEU A 181 -18.97 -8.18 20.23
C LEU A 181 -20.25 -7.42 20.63
N ASN A 182 -21.40 -8.07 20.52
CA ASN A 182 -22.69 -7.43 20.73
C ASN A 182 -23.08 -7.37 22.22
N THR A 183 -22.36 -8.08 23.10
CA THR A 183 -22.56 -8.00 24.54
C THR A 183 -21.97 -6.72 25.15
N TYR A 184 -21.10 -6.02 24.42
CA TYR A 184 -20.45 -4.78 24.84
C TYR A 184 -20.91 -3.61 23.97
N ALA A 185 -21.75 -2.73 24.53
CA ALA A 185 -22.29 -1.58 23.81
C ALA A 185 -21.19 -0.65 23.26
N GLU A 186 -20.06 -0.54 23.97
CA GLU A 186 -18.90 0.25 23.58
C GLU A 186 -18.24 -0.27 22.28
N LEU A 187 -18.40 -1.56 21.98
CA LEU A 187 -17.81 -2.22 20.80
C LEU A 187 -18.75 -2.27 19.60
N ALA A 188 -19.98 -1.76 19.72
CA ALA A 188 -20.99 -1.81 18.65
C ALA A 188 -20.54 -1.13 17.34
N HIS A 189 -19.57 -0.20 17.40
CA HIS A 189 -19.03 0.48 16.22
C HIS A 189 -17.99 -0.36 15.45
N PHE A 190 -17.49 -1.45 16.04
CA PHE A 190 -16.58 -2.36 15.36
C PHE A 190 -17.36 -3.32 14.47
N ARG A 191 -16.90 -3.52 13.23
CA ARG A 191 -17.44 -4.54 12.33
C ARG A 191 -16.90 -5.94 12.62
N GLY A 192 -15.65 -6.00 13.09
CA GLY A 192 -15.03 -7.26 13.49
C GLY A 192 -13.57 -7.09 13.91
N PHE A 193 -13.05 -8.12 14.59
CA PHE A 193 -11.69 -8.19 15.09
C PHE A 193 -11.18 -9.65 15.09
N VAL A 194 -9.90 -9.84 14.81
CA VAL A 194 -9.25 -11.15 14.82
C VAL A 194 -8.32 -11.27 16.02
N LYS A 195 -8.58 -12.24 16.87
CA LYS A 195 -7.61 -12.69 17.88
C LYS A 195 -6.75 -13.79 17.28
N SER A 196 -5.46 -13.51 17.11
CA SER A 196 -4.50 -14.50 16.63
C SER A 196 -4.07 -15.48 17.74
N GLY A 197 -3.95 -16.76 17.40
CA GLY A 197 -3.63 -17.84 18.33
C GLY A 197 -3.41 -19.16 17.60
N LYS A 198 -3.36 -20.29 18.33
CA LYS A 198 -3.32 -21.64 17.70
C LYS A 198 -4.55 -21.92 16.85
N THR A 199 -5.69 -21.39 17.28
CA THR A 199 -6.92 -21.28 16.51
C THR A 199 -7.25 -19.80 16.47
N HIS A 200 -7.41 -19.24 15.29
CA HIS A 200 -7.75 -17.84 15.14
C HIS A 200 -9.22 -17.64 15.50
N THR A 201 -9.57 -16.56 16.19
CA THR A 201 -10.99 -16.22 16.44
C THR A 201 -11.32 -14.92 15.73
N LEU A 202 -12.22 -14.99 14.75
CA LEU A 202 -12.80 -13.84 14.09
C LEU A 202 -14.11 -13.47 14.82
N PHE A 203 -14.05 -12.40 15.60
CA PHE A 203 -15.23 -11.80 16.19
C PHE A 203 -15.90 -10.91 15.15
N LEU A 204 -17.15 -11.19 14.80
CA LEU A 204 -17.96 -10.40 13.89
C LEU A 204 -19.12 -9.75 14.63
N ASN A 205 -19.41 -8.50 14.25
CA ASN A 205 -20.63 -7.85 14.69
C ASN A 205 -21.82 -8.50 13.97
N ASN A 206 -22.92 -8.79 14.67
CA ASN A 206 -24.08 -9.40 14.03
C ASN A 206 -25.02 -8.38 13.39
N MET A 207 -24.82 -7.08 13.66
CA MET A 207 -25.63 -5.97 13.13
C MET A 207 -25.19 -5.51 11.74
N ILE A 208 -24.08 -6.04 11.21
CA ILE A 208 -23.63 -5.74 9.84
C ILE A 208 -24.31 -6.66 8.83
N SER A 209 -24.48 -6.16 7.60
CA SER A 209 -25.15 -6.91 6.52
C SER A 209 -24.37 -8.15 6.11
N ASP A 210 -25.05 -9.12 5.49
CA ASP A 210 -24.40 -10.33 4.97
C ASP A 210 -23.31 -10.01 3.96
N SER A 211 -23.51 -8.99 3.10
CA SER A 211 -22.46 -8.48 2.19
C SER A 211 -21.22 -7.98 2.92
N GLN A 212 -21.39 -7.33 4.09
CA GLN A 212 -20.28 -6.87 4.91
C GLN A 212 -19.58 -8.03 5.63
N LYS A 213 -20.33 -9.01 6.13
CA LYS A 213 -19.77 -10.23 6.73
C LYS A 213 -18.97 -11.02 5.69
N ALA A 214 -19.55 -11.26 4.50
CA ALA A 214 -18.89 -11.91 3.37
C ALA A 214 -17.59 -11.18 2.98
N PHE A 215 -17.62 -9.85 2.90
CA PHE A 215 -16.42 -9.06 2.61
C PHE A 215 -15.32 -9.21 3.66
N ILE A 216 -15.68 -9.21 4.96
CA ILE A 216 -14.71 -9.38 6.04
C ILE A 216 -14.07 -10.77 5.99
N VAL A 217 -14.88 -11.82 5.83
CA VAL A 217 -14.37 -13.20 5.72
C VAL A 217 -13.53 -13.38 4.46
N ALA A 218 -13.97 -12.87 3.31
CA ALA A 218 -13.19 -12.90 2.06
C ALA A 218 -11.83 -12.20 2.22
N LYS A 219 -11.77 -11.12 3.01
CA LYS A 219 -10.53 -10.42 3.31
C LYS A 219 -9.62 -11.21 4.24
N GLU A 220 -10.17 -11.94 5.22
CA GLU A 220 -9.39 -12.88 6.03
C GLU A 220 -8.83 -14.04 5.20
N LEU A 221 -9.63 -14.58 4.28
CA LEU A 221 -9.17 -15.58 3.32
C LEU A 221 -8.02 -15.04 2.46
N ALA A 222 -8.13 -13.79 2.00
CA ALA A 222 -7.07 -13.13 1.23
C ALA A 222 -5.76 -13.04 2.02
N TYR A 223 -5.81 -12.57 3.27
CA TYR A 223 -4.61 -12.46 4.10
C TYR A 223 -3.91 -13.80 4.30
N ASN A 224 -4.68 -14.87 4.50
CA ASN A 224 -4.12 -16.22 4.66
C ASN A 224 -3.56 -16.77 3.34
N HIS A 225 -4.31 -16.66 2.24
CA HIS A 225 -3.90 -17.17 0.94
C HIS A 225 -2.67 -16.43 0.38
N LEU A 226 -2.62 -15.11 0.56
CA LEU A 226 -1.48 -14.27 0.12
C LEU A 226 -0.32 -14.25 1.12
N ASN A 227 -0.47 -14.92 2.28
CA ASN A 227 0.54 -15.01 3.35
C ASN A 227 1.02 -13.63 3.86
N TYR A 228 0.09 -12.68 4.05
CA TYR A 228 0.41 -11.36 4.59
C TYR A 228 0.37 -11.35 6.12
N LYS A 229 1.54 -11.14 6.73
CA LYS A 229 1.72 -11.11 8.19
C LYS A 229 1.61 -9.70 8.79
N ASP A 230 2.12 -8.70 8.07
CA ASP A 230 2.06 -7.30 8.47
C ASP A 230 0.72 -6.70 8.04
N ARG A 231 -0.30 -6.87 8.89
CA ARG A 231 -1.71 -6.56 8.58
C ARG A 231 -2.47 -6.07 9.80
N SER A 232 -3.61 -5.40 9.55
CA SER A 232 -4.59 -5.11 10.59
C SER A 232 -5.38 -6.36 10.97
N PHE A 233 -5.56 -6.55 12.28
CA PHE A 233 -6.49 -7.52 12.86
C PHE A 233 -7.85 -6.89 13.20
N SER A 234 -8.03 -5.59 12.99
CA SER A 234 -9.32 -4.90 13.12
C SER A 234 -9.94 -4.61 11.75
N HIS A 235 -11.25 -4.84 11.62
CA HIS A 235 -12.04 -4.56 10.41
C HIS A 235 -12.82 -3.23 10.48
N SER A 236 -12.36 -2.30 11.33
CA SER A 236 -12.94 -0.97 11.50
C SER A 236 -11.88 0.10 11.28
N ASN A 237 -12.29 1.37 11.18
CA ASN A 237 -11.37 2.49 10.92
C ASN A 237 -10.40 2.68 12.09
N LEU A 238 -9.27 1.97 12.07
CA LEU A 238 -8.14 2.14 12.96
C LEU A 238 -6.87 2.41 12.15
N ARG A 239 -5.89 3.01 12.84
CA ARG A 239 -4.65 3.46 12.23
C ARG A 239 -3.92 2.29 11.55
N LEU A 240 -3.57 2.48 10.29
CA LEU A 240 -2.65 1.62 9.57
C LEU A 240 -1.35 2.40 9.52
N ASP A 241 -0.47 2.17 10.48
CA ASP A 241 0.63 3.06 10.88
C ASP A 241 1.82 3.13 9.89
N ASN A 242 1.89 2.21 8.92
CA ASN A 242 2.96 2.19 7.93
C ASN A 242 2.44 1.82 6.52
N PHE A 243 3.28 2.03 5.51
CA PHE A 243 2.92 1.77 4.13
C PHE A 243 2.58 0.29 3.88
N ASP A 244 3.34 -0.65 4.44
CA ASP A 244 3.12 -2.08 4.21
C ASP A 244 1.78 -2.56 4.78
N HIS A 245 1.37 -2.08 5.95
CA HIS A 245 0.04 -2.34 6.51
C HIS A 245 -1.07 -1.80 5.59
N LEU A 246 -0.88 -0.60 5.05
CA LEU A 246 -1.81 0.01 4.10
C LEU A 246 -1.88 -0.78 2.79
N LEU A 247 -0.73 -1.19 2.26
CA LEU A 247 -0.61 -1.96 1.03
C LEU A 247 -1.23 -3.35 1.18
N ASN A 248 -0.87 -4.10 2.23
CA ASN A 248 -1.41 -5.43 2.48
C ASN A 248 -2.92 -5.39 2.71
N ASN A 249 -3.40 -4.39 3.45
CA ASN A 249 -4.83 -4.16 3.63
C ASN A 249 -5.53 -3.82 2.31
N PHE A 250 -4.90 -3.03 1.44
CA PHE A 250 -5.40 -2.74 0.08
C PHE A 250 -5.44 -4.02 -0.77
N ARG A 251 -4.36 -4.78 -0.85
CA ARG A 251 -4.24 -6.01 -1.65
C ARG A 251 -5.26 -7.07 -1.18
N ALA A 252 -5.43 -7.24 0.13
CA ALA A 252 -6.46 -8.13 0.68
C ALA A 252 -7.89 -7.65 0.37
N SER A 253 -8.13 -6.33 0.39
CA SER A 253 -9.44 -5.76 0.01
C SER A 253 -9.72 -5.90 -1.50
N TYR A 254 -8.69 -5.74 -2.34
CA TYR A 254 -8.75 -6.01 -3.79
C TYR A 254 -9.14 -7.46 -4.03
N PHE A 255 -8.40 -8.40 -3.44
CA PHE A 255 -8.66 -9.84 -3.55
C PHE A 255 -10.07 -10.18 -3.09
N ALA A 256 -10.52 -9.70 -1.92
CA ALA A 256 -11.87 -9.96 -1.41
C ALA A 256 -12.95 -9.47 -2.38
N THR A 257 -12.77 -8.26 -2.93
CA THR A 257 -13.70 -7.69 -3.92
C THR A 257 -13.70 -8.48 -5.22
N ALA A 258 -12.53 -8.93 -5.67
CA ALA A 258 -12.37 -9.74 -6.88
C ALA A 258 -12.90 -11.16 -6.71
N LEU A 259 -12.81 -11.74 -5.52
CA LEU A 259 -13.39 -13.04 -5.19
C LEU A 259 -14.92 -12.99 -5.19
N ILE A 260 -15.51 -11.94 -4.59
CA ILE A 260 -16.97 -11.74 -4.55
C ILE A 260 -17.52 -11.40 -5.94
N MET A 261 -16.84 -10.52 -6.68
CA MET A 261 -17.19 -10.13 -8.06
C MET A 261 -16.14 -10.66 -9.04
N ARG A 262 -16.14 -11.99 -9.27
CA ARG A 262 -15.19 -12.65 -10.16
C ARG A 262 -15.16 -11.99 -11.54
N ARG A 263 -13.93 -11.82 -12.05
CA ARG A 263 -13.60 -11.05 -13.28
C ARG A 263 -14.47 -11.47 -14.46
N GLU A 264 -14.65 -12.76 -14.67
CA GLU A 264 -15.42 -13.33 -15.78
C GLU A 264 -16.87 -12.82 -15.83
N PHE A 265 -17.58 -12.83 -14.70
CA PHE A 265 -18.99 -12.44 -14.66
C PHE A 265 -19.14 -10.92 -14.71
N ILE A 266 -18.36 -10.20 -13.88
CA ILE A 266 -18.56 -8.75 -13.74
C ILE A 266 -18.17 -8.01 -15.02
N LEU A 267 -17.16 -8.49 -15.75
CA LEU A 267 -16.82 -7.90 -17.05
C LEU A 267 -17.94 -8.08 -18.08
N ASN A 268 -18.60 -9.24 -18.11
CA ASN A 268 -19.72 -9.47 -19.01
C ASN A 268 -20.87 -8.52 -18.69
N ASP A 269 -21.22 -8.39 -17.41
CA ASP A 269 -22.28 -7.49 -16.96
C ASP A 269 -21.97 -6.02 -17.25
N LEU A 270 -20.73 -5.58 -16.98
CA LEU A 270 -20.32 -4.20 -17.28
C LEU A 270 -20.32 -3.91 -18.78
N LYS A 271 -19.90 -4.86 -19.62
CA LYS A 271 -20.00 -4.71 -21.08
C LYS A 271 -21.45 -4.55 -21.54
N ASN A 272 -22.38 -5.32 -20.95
CA ASN A 272 -23.80 -5.20 -21.24
C ASN A 272 -24.35 -3.85 -20.78
N PHE A 273 -23.97 -3.39 -19.58
CA PHE A 273 -24.33 -2.06 -19.07
C PHE A 273 -23.86 -0.94 -20.00
N PHE A 274 -22.59 -0.95 -20.41
CA PHE A 274 -22.04 0.09 -21.29
C PHE A 274 -22.55 0.02 -22.73
N ALA A 275 -23.13 -1.10 -23.14
CA ALA A 275 -23.77 -1.25 -24.45
C ALA A 275 -25.22 -0.70 -24.49
N LEU A 276 -25.80 -0.33 -23.33
CA LEU A 276 -27.15 0.23 -23.28
C LEU A 276 -27.23 1.55 -24.06
N GLN A 277 -28.23 1.66 -24.94
CA GLN A 277 -28.49 2.89 -25.70
C GLN A 277 -29.15 3.99 -24.86
N LYS A 278 -29.77 3.60 -23.74
CA LYS A 278 -30.42 4.51 -22.79
C LYS A 278 -29.93 4.20 -21.39
N TRP A 279 -29.72 5.25 -20.60
CA TRP A 279 -29.37 5.12 -19.21
C TRP A 279 -30.42 4.34 -18.42
N ASP A 280 -29.97 3.37 -17.64
CA ASP A 280 -30.79 2.64 -16.68
C ASP A 280 -30.10 2.62 -15.32
N ALA A 281 -30.67 3.36 -14.37
CA ALA A 281 -30.13 3.44 -13.01
C ALA A 281 -30.31 2.12 -12.23
N ASN A 282 -31.34 1.33 -12.56
CA ASN A 282 -31.62 0.09 -11.86
C ASN A 282 -30.57 -0.97 -12.14
N TYR A 283 -29.93 -0.93 -13.32
CA TYR A 283 -28.88 -1.87 -13.68
C TYR A 283 -27.75 -1.93 -12.62
N LEU A 284 -27.34 -0.77 -12.09
CA LEU A 284 -26.30 -0.73 -11.05
C LEU A 284 -26.80 -1.29 -9.71
N ILE A 285 -28.08 -1.13 -9.40
CA ILE A 285 -28.73 -1.70 -8.20
C ILE A 285 -28.81 -3.22 -8.35
N ASP A 286 -29.24 -3.71 -9.51
CA ASP A 286 -29.31 -5.12 -9.83
C ASP A 286 -27.94 -5.80 -9.75
N LEU A 287 -26.85 -5.10 -10.12
CA LEU A 287 -25.50 -5.60 -9.91
C LEU A 287 -25.11 -5.68 -8.44
N ILE A 288 -25.47 -4.69 -7.62
CA ILE A 288 -25.22 -4.73 -6.17
C ILE A 288 -25.89 -5.96 -5.57
N ASP A 289 -27.15 -6.22 -5.94
CA ASP A 289 -27.93 -7.36 -5.45
C ASP A 289 -27.40 -8.70 -5.98
N LYS A 290 -27.13 -8.80 -7.29
CA LYS A 290 -26.59 -10.00 -7.95
C LYS A 290 -25.32 -10.53 -7.28
N TYR A 291 -24.44 -9.63 -6.87
CA TYR A 291 -23.15 -9.99 -6.27
C TYR A 291 -23.16 -10.00 -4.74
N ASN A 292 -24.29 -9.69 -4.09
CA ASN A 292 -24.36 -9.45 -2.64
C ASN A 292 -23.24 -8.49 -2.19
N ALA A 293 -23.07 -7.39 -2.91
CA ALA A 293 -22.00 -6.43 -2.71
C ALA A 293 -22.53 -5.16 -2.01
N SER A 294 -21.62 -4.28 -1.58
CA SER A 294 -21.99 -2.89 -1.26
C SER A 294 -21.74 -1.99 -2.47
N PRO A 295 -22.37 -0.80 -2.54
CA PRO A 295 -22.05 0.18 -3.59
C PRO A 295 -20.56 0.48 -3.67
N GLU A 296 -19.88 0.61 -2.52
CA GLU A 296 -18.45 0.88 -2.48
C GLU A 296 -17.63 -0.27 -3.07
N MET A 297 -18.00 -1.53 -2.82
CA MET A 297 -17.34 -2.69 -3.42
C MET A 297 -17.51 -2.70 -4.94
N LEU A 298 -18.73 -2.47 -5.44
CA LEU A 298 -19.01 -2.44 -6.88
C LEU A 298 -18.16 -1.37 -7.58
N PHE A 299 -18.17 -0.14 -7.08
CA PHE A 299 -17.38 0.94 -7.68
C PHE A 299 -15.88 0.70 -7.57
N GLN A 300 -15.39 0.08 -6.49
CA GLN A 300 -14.00 -0.38 -6.43
C GLN A 300 -13.73 -1.42 -7.52
N ARG A 301 -14.58 -2.42 -7.70
CA ARG A 301 -14.38 -3.45 -8.74
C ARG A 301 -14.36 -2.87 -10.15
N ILE A 302 -15.32 -2.00 -10.48
CA ILE A 302 -15.35 -1.26 -11.75
C ILE A 302 -14.04 -0.53 -11.95
N SER A 303 -13.58 0.19 -10.91
CA SER A 303 -12.36 0.99 -10.97
C SER A 303 -11.09 0.17 -11.19
N ASN A 304 -11.06 -1.08 -10.73
CA ASN A 304 -9.90 -1.96 -10.90
C ASN A 304 -9.85 -2.51 -12.33
N LEU A 305 -10.99 -2.88 -12.91
CA LEU A 305 -11.06 -3.51 -14.23
C LEU A 305 -11.09 -2.51 -15.40
N SER A 306 -11.48 -1.27 -15.12
CA SER A 306 -11.71 -0.21 -16.09
C SER A 306 -10.50 0.06 -17.01
N PRO A 307 -9.27 0.25 -16.49
CA PRO A 307 -8.16 0.62 -17.35
C PRO A 307 -7.75 -0.49 -18.30
N LYS A 308 -7.78 -1.76 -17.83
CA LYS A 308 -7.35 -2.91 -18.62
C LYS A 308 -8.39 -3.40 -19.63
N TYR A 309 -9.67 -3.43 -19.25
CA TYR A 309 -10.70 -4.15 -20.03
C TYR A 309 -11.75 -3.24 -20.68
N LEU A 310 -11.88 -1.98 -20.23
CA LEU A 310 -12.94 -1.07 -20.66
C LEU A 310 -12.41 0.19 -21.35
N GLY A 311 -11.08 0.37 -21.42
CA GLY A 311 -10.46 1.57 -22.00
C GLY A 311 -10.70 2.85 -21.18
N LEU A 312 -11.11 2.70 -19.92
CA LEU A 312 -11.43 3.81 -19.02
C LEU A 312 -10.27 4.05 -18.05
N ASN A 313 -9.34 4.92 -18.47
CA ASN A 313 -8.07 5.15 -17.76
C ASN A 313 -8.10 6.35 -16.81
N LYS A 314 -9.22 7.07 -16.74
CA LYS A 314 -9.39 8.25 -15.89
C LYS A 314 -10.70 8.13 -15.13
N PHE A 315 -10.63 8.12 -13.80
CA PHE A 315 -11.82 8.14 -12.98
C PHE A 315 -11.56 8.83 -11.64
N PHE A 316 -12.64 9.26 -11.02
CA PHE A 316 -12.66 9.66 -9.62
C PHE A 316 -13.83 8.97 -8.92
N PHE A 317 -13.68 8.73 -7.62
CA PHE A 317 -14.70 8.20 -6.73
C PHE A 317 -14.78 9.08 -5.50
N LEU A 318 -15.98 9.52 -5.16
CA LEU A 318 -16.27 10.34 -3.98
C LEU A 318 -17.28 9.60 -3.13
N ARG A 319 -17.00 9.47 -1.83
CA ARG A 319 -17.95 8.96 -0.84
C ARG A 319 -18.35 10.08 0.09
N PHE A 320 -19.63 10.39 0.13
CA PHE A 320 -20.19 11.36 1.05
C PHE A 320 -20.96 10.65 2.17
N ASN A 321 -20.76 11.12 3.39
CA ASN A 321 -21.55 10.71 4.55
C ASN A 321 -22.43 11.89 4.97
N ALA A 322 -23.69 11.62 5.29
CA ALA A 322 -24.60 12.60 5.87
C ALA A 322 -25.40 11.92 6.98
N LYS A 323 -25.76 12.68 8.02
CA LYS A 323 -26.80 12.23 8.95
C LYS A 323 -28.14 12.28 8.25
N GLU A 324 -29.01 11.34 8.57
CA GLU A 324 -30.37 11.33 8.04
C GLU A 324 -31.04 12.69 8.27
N LYS A 325 -31.70 13.25 7.24
CA LYS A 325 -32.33 14.58 7.24
C LYS A 325 -31.38 15.78 7.42
N SER A 326 -30.07 15.59 7.29
CA SER A 326 -29.09 16.68 7.27
C SER A 326 -28.78 17.13 5.85
N ASN A 327 -28.68 18.45 5.63
CA ASN A 327 -28.15 19.03 4.39
C ASN A 327 -26.62 19.15 4.39
N ASN A 328 -25.95 18.64 5.44
CA ASN A 328 -24.50 18.66 5.56
C ASN A 328 -23.91 17.33 5.09
N TYR A 329 -23.14 17.40 4.01
CA TYR A 329 -22.44 16.26 3.43
C TYR A 329 -20.96 16.37 3.76
N GLN A 330 -20.40 15.30 4.33
CA GLN A 330 -18.98 15.18 4.60
C GLN A 330 -18.35 14.23 3.59
N LEU A 331 -17.40 14.73 2.79
CA LEU A 331 -16.56 13.87 1.97
C LEU A 331 -15.70 12.99 2.89
N SER A 332 -15.94 11.69 2.85
CA SER A 332 -15.29 10.72 3.73
C SER A 332 -14.28 9.84 3.00
N LYS A 333 -14.29 9.82 1.66
CA LYS A 333 -13.30 9.13 0.84
C LYS A 333 -13.24 9.77 -0.53
N GLU A 334 -12.02 9.95 -1.02
CA GLU A 334 -11.73 10.43 -2.36
C GLU A 334 -10.68 9.50 -2.98
N VAL A 335 -10.97 9.00 -4.18
CA VAL A 335 -9.98 8.29 -5.00
C VAL A 335 -9.97 8.97 -6.35
N ARG A 336 -8.77 9.26 -6.85
CA ARG A 336 -8.53 9.73 -8.21
C ARG A 336 -7.54 8.77 -8.82
N LEU A 337 -7.73 8.42 -10.08
CA LEU A 337 -6.68 7.84 -10.89
C LEU A 337 -6.49 8.63 -12.16
N ASN A 338 -5.24 8.99 -12.45
CA ASN A 338 -4.84 9.71 -13.65
C ASN A 338 -5.58 11.05 -13.87
N ILE A 339 -6.07 11.67 -12.77
CA ILE A 339 -6.71 12.99 -12.76
C ILE A 339 -5.88 13.94 -11.90
N ARG A 340 -5.21 14.90 -12.55
CA ARG A 340 -4.33 15.88 -11.89
C ARG A 340 -5.08 17.00 -11.17
N ARG A 341 -6.31 17.33 -11.58
CA ARG A 341 -7.10 18.40 -10.98
C ARG A 341 -7.95 17.86 -9.84
N ASN A 342 -8.07 18.64 -8.77
CA ASN A 342 -9.04 18.36 -7.75
C ASN A 342 -10.45 18.61 -8.33
N PRO A 343 -11.44 17.70 -8.17
CA PRO A 343 -12.79 17.95 -8.65
C PRO A 343 -13.47 19.09 -7.88
N GLY A 344 -13.03 19.37 -6.64
CA GLY A 344 -13.39 20.57 -5.89
C GLY A 344 -12.37 21.69 -6.15
N GLY A 345 -12.85 22.92 -6.30
CA GLY A 345 -12.01 24.09 -6.59
C GLY A 345 -10.80 24.24 -5.67
N PHE A 346 -9.71 24.80 -6.19
CA PHE A 346 -8.48 25.12 -5.45
C PHE A 346 -8.62 26.35 -4.52
N GLN A 347 -9.79 27.01 -4.53
CA GLN A 347 -10.02 28.24 -3.78
C GLN A 347 -11.07 28.03 -2.69
N SER A 348 -10.73 28.57 -1.53
CA SER A 348 -11.51 28.61 -0.30
C SER A 348 -13.03 28.78 -0.53
N GLN A 349 -13.81 27.84 0.02
CA GLN A 349 -15.27 27.84 0.18
C GLN A 349 -16.15 27.17 -0.88
N GLU A 350 -15.61 26.54 -1.93
CA GLU A 350 -16.43 25.72 -2.83
C GLU A 350 -16.60 24.29 -2.27
N HIS A 351 -17.85 23.89 -2.04
CA HIS A 351 -18.20 22.54 -1.60
C HIS A 351 -18.48 21.65 -2.83
N TYR A 352 -18.02 20.40 -2.81
CA TYR A 352 -18.24 19.41 -3.89
C TYR A 352 -19.70 19.21 -4.35
N CYS A 353 -20.67 19.73 -3.61
CA CYS A 353 -22.11 19.61 -3.88
C CYS A 353 -22.85 20.96 -3.91
N ARG A 354 -22.20 22.07 -4.30
CA ARG A 354 -22.89 23.31 -4.69
C ARG A 354 -22.24 23.99 -5.87
#